data_AF-A0A0J9TM71-F1
#
_entry.id   AF-A0A0J9TM71-F1
#
_cell.length_a   1.000
_cell.length_b   1.000
_cell.length_c   1.000
_cell.angle_alpha   90.00
_cell.angle_beta   90.00
_cell.angle_gamma   90.00
#
_symmetry.space_group_name_H-M   'P 1'
#
loop_
_entity.id
_entity.type
_entity.pdbx_description
1 polymer ?
#
loop_
_entity_poly.entity_id
_entity_poly.type
_entity_poly.pdbx_seq_one_letter_code
_entity_poly.pdbx_strand_id
1 'polypeptide(L)'
;MYYYFLNCSKEIIHKLKKGGVISHIYKSDLKKLKVKLPSLEIQKEIVKILDKFSSKLGIIDTLKEEKRMRDLQYQYYRNLLTTSPKPINDN
;
A
#
# COMPACT_ATOMS: atom_id res chain seq x y z
N MET A 1 4.76 -6.06 -9.25
CA MET A 1 5.07 -4.87 -10.09
C MET A 1 5.37 -3.63 -9.24
N TYR A 2 4.50 -3.21 -8.31
CA TYR A 2 4.74 -2.07 -7.40
C TYR A 2 6.01 -2.19 -6.53
N TYR A 3 6.27 -3.37 -5.96
CA TYR A 3 7.47 -3.62 -5.16
C TYR A 3 8.77 -3.48 -5.98
N TYR A 4 8.79 -4.01 -7.21
CA TYR A 4 9.92 -3.89 -8.12
C TYR A 4 10.16 -2.41 -8.50
N PHE A 5 9.09 -1.67 -8.78
CA PHE A 5 9.15 -0.24 -9.04
C PHE A 5 9.72 0.54 -7.85
N LEU A 6 9.29 0.24 -6.62
CA LEU A 6 9.82 0.84 -5.40
C LEU A 6 11.30 0.55 -5.19
N ASN A 7 11.75 -0.69 -5.43
CA ASN A 7 13.17 -1.03 -5.32
C ASN A 7 14.01 -0.39 -6.43
N CYS A 8 13.51 -0.31 -7.67
CA CYS A 8 14.22 0.34 -8.76
C CYS A 8 14.31 1.87 -8.54
N SER A 9 13.27 2.47 -8.00
CA SER A 9 13.24 3.90 -7.69
C SER A 9 13.97 4.26 -6.39
N LYS A 10 14.22 3.32 -5.46
CA LYS A 10 14.92 3.58 -4.19
C LYS A 10 16.26 4.30 -4.37
N GLU A 11 17.10 3.85 -5.29
CA GLU A 11 18.39 4.50 -5.53
C GLU A 11 18.23 5.92 -6.07
N ILE A 12 17.25 6.12 -6.95
CA ILE A 12 17.01 7.43 -7.55
C ILE A 12 16.41 8.38 -6.49
N ILE A 13 15.46 7.89 -5.69
CA ILE A 13 14.88 8.59 -4.53
C ILE A 13 15.98 8.95 -3.53
N HIS A 14 16.94 8.06 -3.28
CA HIS A 14 18.08 8.34 -2.41
C HIS A 14 18.98 9.44 -2.98
N LYS A 15 19.23 9.45 -4.30
CA LYS A 15 20.00 10.51 -4.97
C LYS A 15 19.27 11.85 -5.02
N LEU A 16 17.93 11.83 -5.02
CA LEU A 16 17.08 13.02 -5.05
C LEU A 16 16.79 13.62 -3.67
N LYS A 17 17.10 12.90 -2.57
CA LYS A 17 16.99 13.42 -1.21
C LYS A 17 17.92 14.61 -1.02
N LYS A 18 17.36 15.73 -0.56
CA LYS A 18 18.11 16.96 -0.21
C LYS A 18 17.93 17.29 1.28
N GLY A 19 18.94 17.93 1.86
CA GLY A 19 19.00 18.31 3.27
C GLY A 19 19.76 17.30 4.13
N GLY A 20 20.59 17.80 5.06
CA GLY A 20 21.47 16.98 5.91
C GLY A 20 20.74 16.29 7.05
N VAL A 21 20.01 17.05 7.89
CA VAL A 21 19.34 16.51 9.09
C VAL A 21 17.91 16.02 8.78
N ILE A 22 17.18 16.70 7.90
CA ILE A 22 15.83 16.29 7.46
C ILE A 22 15.84 16.13 5.95
N SER A 23 15.98 14.89 5.49
CA SER A 23 16.00 14.58 4.06
C SER A 23 14.59 14.63 3.48
N HIS A 24 14.36 15.52 2.52
CA HIS A 24 13.09 15.65 1.80
C HIS A 24 13.30 15.54 0.30
N ILE A 25 12.22 15.25 -0.43
CA ILE A 25 12.21 15.14 -1.89
C ILE A 25 11.18 16.11 -2.43
N TYR A 26 11.58 16.95 -3.37
CA TYR A 26 10.68 17.91 -3.99
C TYR A 26 9.76 17.21 -5.00
N LYS A 27 8.50 17.65 -5.05
CA LYS A 27 7.50 17.13 -6.01
C LYS A 27 7.93 17.34 -7.46
N SER A 28 8.68 18.40 -7.75
CA SER A 28 9.30 18.68 -9.05
C SER A 28 10.31 17.63 -9.47
N ASP A 29 11.07 17.09 -8.51
CA ASP A 29 12.12 16.11 -8.76
C ASP A 29 11.51 14.72 -8.96
N LEU A 30 10.43 14.40 -8.23
CA LEU A 30 9.62 13.20 -8.47
C LEU A 30 9.01 13.19 -9.87
N LYS A 31 8.54 14.32 -10.38
CA LYS A 31 7.98 14.40 -11.75
C LYS A 31 9.02 14.14 -12.85
N LYS A 32 10.31 14.39 -12.57
CA LYS A 32 11.41 14.17 -13.51
C LYS A 32 11.92 12.73 -13.50
N LEU A 33 11.43 11.89 -12.58
CA LEU A 33 11.84 10.51 -12.43
C LEU A 33 11.47 9.70 -13.68
N LYS A 34 12.47 9.31 -14.47
CA LYS A 34 12.30 8.37 -15.59
C LYS A 34 12.59 6.96 -15.10
N VAL A 35 11.54 6.19 -14.85
CA VAL A 35 11.67 4.76 -14.52
C VAL A 35 11.60 3.94 -15.80
N LYS A 36 12.61 3.11 -16.05
CA LYS A 36 12.59 2.15 -17.16
C LYS A 36 11.69 0.98 -16.78
N LEU A 37 10.54 0.87 -17.45
CA LEU A 37 9.67 -0.29 -17.29
C LEU A 37 10.20 -1.43 -18.18
N PRO A 38 10.44 -2.64 -17.64
CA PRO A 38 10.78 -3.80 -18.46
C PRO A 38 9.58 -4.22 -19.33
N SER A 39 9.82 -5.07 -20.33
CA SER A 39 8.75 -5.59 -21.20
C SER A 39 7.67 -6.36 -20.42
N LEU A 40 6.45 -6.44 -20.96
CA LEU A 40 5.31 -7.09 -20.30
C LEU A 40 5.59 -8.55 -19.92
N GLU A 41 6.38 -9.26 -20.73
CA GLU A 41 6.75 -10.65 -20.48
C GLU A 41 7.63 -10.79 -19.23
N ILE A 42 8.66 -9.94 -19.11
CA ILE A 42 9.52 -9.88 -17.91
C ILE A 42 8.70 -9.47 -16.68
N GLN A 43 7.75 -8.55 -16.83
CA GLN A 43 6.88 -8.15 -15.72
C GLN A 43 6.04 -9.32 -15.19
N LYS A 44 5.53 -10.20 -16.07
CA LYS A 44 4.77 -11.39 -15.67
C LYS A 44 5.65 -12.38 -14.91
N GLU A 45 6.87 -12.62 -15.37
CA GLU A 45 7.82 -13.50 -14.67
C GLU A 45 8.21 -12.95 -13.29
N ILE A 46 8.46 -11.65 -13.18
CA ILE A 46 8.72 -11.00 -11.88
C ILE A 46 7.54 -11.21 -10.92
N VAL A 47 6.30 -11.01 -11.39
CA VAL A 47 5.10 -11.21 -10.56
C VAL A 47 4.97 -12.66 -10.14
N LYS A 48 5.15 -13.61 -11.05
CA LYS A 48 5.09 -15.05 -10.77
C LYS A 48 6.10 -15.48 -9.70
N ILE A 49 7.33 -14.97 -9.75
CA ILE A 49 8.36 -15.24 -8.75
C ILE A 49 7.94 -14.64 -7.39
N LEU A 50 7.53 -13.37 -7.36
CA LEU A 50 7.10 -12.70 -6.13
C LEU A 50 5.88 -13.35 -5.49
N ASP A 51 4.91 -13.81 -6.29
CA ASP A 51 3.72 -14.52 -5.81
C ASP A 51 4.10 -15.87 -5.20
N LYS A 52 5.03 -16.60 -5.83
CA LYS A 52 5.55 -17.87 -5.28
C LYS A 52 6.23 -17.67 -3.91
N PHE A 53 7.06 -16.63 -3.77
CA PHE A 53 7.69 -16.31 -2.48
C PHE A 53 6.67 -15.88 -1.42
N SER A 54 5.71 -15.03 -1.80
CA SER A 54 4.69 -14.51 -0.88
C SER A 54 3.73 -15.60 -0.41
N SER A 55 3.40 -16.56 -1.28
CA SER A 55 2.63 -17.76 -0.93
C SER A 55 3.40 -18.66 0.02
N LYS A 56 4.71 -18.91 -0.23
CA LYS A 56 5.55 -19.72 0.67
C LYS A 56 5.67 -19.12 2.07
N LEU A 57 5.63 -17.80 2.18
CA LEU A 57 5.73 -17.08 3.46
C LEU A 57 4.38 -16.89 4.17
N GLY A 58 3.25 -17.28 3.58
CA GLY A 58 1.91 -17.08 4.17
C GLY A 58 1.50 -15.62 4.33
N ILE A 59 2.27 -14.67 3.78
CA ILE A 59 2.05 -13.23 3.92
C ILE A 59 0.73 -12.81 3.26
N ILE A 60 0.40 -13.41 2.12
CA ILE A 60 -0.85 -13.09 1.42
C ILE A 60 -2.06 -13.50 2.26
N ASP A 61 -2.01 -14.64 2.92
CA ASP A 61 -3.14 -15.14 3.71
C ASP A 61 -3.32 -14.34 4.99
N THR A 62 -2.23 -14.01 5.67
CA THR A 62 -2.25 -13.11 6.84
C THR A 62 -2.76 -11.72 6.50
N LEU A 63 -2.33 -11.13 5.38
CA LEU A 63 -2.82 -9.82 4.92
C LEU A 63 -4.31 -9.84 4.54
N LYS A 64 -4.80 -10.93 3.93
CA LYS A 64 -6.23 -11.10 3.63
C LYS A 64 -7.06 -11.16 4.91
N GLU A 65 -6.59 -11.93 5.89
CA GLU A 65 -7.28 -12.06 7.17
C GLU A 65 -7.27 -10.74 7.95
N GLU A 66 -6.14 -10.04 7.99
CA GLU A 66 -6.03 -8.72 8.63
C GLU A 66 -6.96 -7.69 7.97
N LYS A 67 -7.08 -7.71 6.63
CA LYS A 67 -8.04 -6.87 5.90
C LYS A 67 -9.48 -7.19 6.30
N ARG A 68 -9.86 -8.47 6.33
CA ARG A 68 -11.18 -8.92 6.75
C ARG A 68 -11.53 -8.45 8.17
N MET A 69 -10.57 -8.57 9.09
CA MET A 69 -10.74 -8.13 10.48
C MET A 69 -10.95 -6.61 10.58
N ARG A 70 -10.20 -5.81 9.80
CA ARG A 70 -10.41 -4.35 9.73
C ARG A 70 -11.76 -3.97 9.15
N ASP A 71 -12.23 -4.68 8.13
CA ASP A 71 -13.54 -4.43 7.53
C ASP A 71 -14.67 -4.71 8.53
N LEU A 72 -14.56 -5.79 9.31
CA LEU A 72 -15.50 -6.11 10.40
C LEU A 72 -15.45 -5.07 11.52
N GLN A 73 -14.25 -4.66 11.93
CA GLN A 73 -14.08 -3.62 12.94
C GLN A 73 -14.71 -2.31 12.48
N TYR A 74 -14.51 -1.91 11.23
CA TYR A 74 -15.14 -0.72 10.65
C TYR A 74 -16.66 -0.82 10.66
N GLN A 75 -17.22 -1.96 10.24
CA GLN A 75 -18.67 -2.18 10.27
C GLN A 75 -19.24 -2.09 11.69
N TYR A 76 -18.56 -2.69 12.67
CA TYR A 76 -18.95 -2.64 14.07
C TYR A 76 -19.01 -1.20 14.59
N TYR A 77 -17.94 -0.42 14.42
CA TYR A 77 -17.90 0.96 14.87
C TYR A 77 -18.85 1.87 14.08
N ARG A 78 -19.02 1.64 12.77
CA ARG A 78 -20.02 2.35 11.96
C ARG A 78 -21.42 2.12 12.50
N ASN A 79 -21.78 0.87 12.79
CA ASN A 79 -23.08 0.55 13.34
C ASN A 79 -23.26 1.21 14.71
N LEU A 80 -22.28 1.08 15.62
CA LEU A 80 -22.31 1.69 16.95
C LEU A 80 -22.57 3.21 16.90
N LEU A 81 -21.90 3.93 16.00
CA LEU A 81 -22.08 5.38 15.83
C LEU A 81 -23.42 5.74 15.18
N THR A 82 -23.97 4.87 14.33
CA THR A 82 -25.23 5.11 13.60
C THR A 82 -26.46 4.67 14.40
N THR A 83 -26.31 3.76 15.37
CA THR A 83 -27.39 3.27 16.24
C THR A 83 -27.56 4.09 17.53
N SER A 84 -26.95 5.28 17.62
CA SER A 84 -27.23 6.19 18.74
C SER A 84 -28.74 6.45 18.85
N PRO A 85 -29.35 6.45 20.05
CA PRO A 85 -30.78 6.27 20.21
C PRO A 85 -31.52 7.46 19.63
N LYS A 86 -32.50 7.21 18.76
CA LYS A 86 -33.53 8.21 18.45
C LYS A 86 -34.27 8.53 19.77
N PRO A 87 -34.55 9.81 20.08
CA PRO A 87 -35.35 10.15 21.24
C PRO A 87 -36.68 9.41 21.15
N ILE A 88 -37.04 8.72 22.23
CA ILE A 88 -38.34 8.09 22.40
C ILE A 88 -39.34 9.24 22.38
N ASN A 89 -40.19 9.29 21.35
CA ASN A 89 -41.27 10.25 21.29
C ASN A 89 -42.45 9.61 22.03
N ASP A 90 -42.58 9.91 23.32
CA ASP A 90 -43.71 9.49 24.15
C ASP A 90 -44.95 10.30 23.70
N ASN A 91 -45.91 9.62 23.06
CA ASN A 91 -47.27 10.10 22.81
C ASN A 91 -48.23 9.50 23.84
#